data_AF-A0A8T2LKX9-F1
#
_entry.id   AF-A0A8T2LKX9-F1
#
_cell.length_a   1.000
_cell.length_b   1.000
_cell.length_c   1.000
_cell.angle_alpha   90.00
_cell.angle_beta   90.00
_cell.angle_gamma   90.00
#
_symmetry.space_group_name_H-M   'P 1'
#
loop_
_entity.id
_entity.type
_entity.pdbx_description
1 polymer ?
#
loop_
_entity_poly.entity_id
_entity_poly.type
_entity_poly.pdbx_seq_one_letter_code
_entity_poly.pdbx_strand_id
1 'polypeptide(L)'
;MLATRDGPVPVRELILEDEGKHHEVTLWREAALEELALSQLTEITHLKIVSTKRQERKFNSTVHTTLKKPEKKNRCGIEVVGVSAGSNTTLLLTEDMEELIVPHNVWSGDTEKLIKHLPFIVNIFYEEGVICSIESPAFAEA
;
A
#
# COMPACT_ATOMS: atom_id res chain seq x y z
N MET A 1 19.08 -21.78 -11.98
CA MET A 1 18.07 -22.87 -11.96
C MET A 1 18.73 -24.07 -11.29
N LEU A 2 18.25 -24.49 -10.10
CA LEU A 2 18.79 -25.66 -9.40
C LEU A 2 17.92 -26.86 -9.74
N ALA A 3 18.51 -27.88 -10.37
CA ALA A 3 17.80 -29.10 -10.76
C ALA A 3 17.76 -30.07 -9.56
N THR A 4 16.57 -30.54 -9.20
CA THR A 4 16.40 -31.69 -8.30
C THR A 4 15.98 -32.92 -9.12
N ARG A 5 15.87 -34.08 -8.47
CA ARG A 5 15.50 -35.37 -9.10
C ARG A 5 14.13 -35.34 -9.81
N ASP A 6 13.31 -34.34 -9.50
CA ASP A 6 11.92 -34.21 -9.95
C ASP A 6 11.68 -33.04 -10.92
N GLY A 7 12.75 -32.41 -11.44
CA GLY A 7 12.67 -31.32 -12.41
C GLY A 7 13.19 -29.96 -11.91
N PRO A 8 13.03 -28.89 -12.70
CA PRO A 8 13.48 -27.55 -12.31
C PRO A 8 12.57 -26.99 -11.21
N VAL A 9 13.14 -26.72 -10.04
CA VAL A 9 12.42 -26.05 -8.94
C VAL A 9 12.61 -24.54 -9.10
N PRO A 10 11.53 -23.74 -9.20
CA PRO A 10 11.66 -22.30 -9.27
C PRO A 10 12.17 -21.78 -7.92
N VAL A 11 13.17 -20.90 -7.99
CA VAL A 11 13.78 -20.25 -6.83
C VAL A 11 13.93 -18.77 -7.18
N ARG A 12 13.52 -17.90 -6.27
CA ARG A 12 13.61 -16.45 -6.40
C ARG A 12 14.30 -15.88 -5.17
N GLU A 13 15.37 -15.14 -5.39
CA GLU A 13 16.08 -14.41 -4.34
C GLU A 13 15.66 -12.94 -4.37
N LEU A 14 15.40 -12.39 -3.19
CA LEU A 14 14.93 -11.02 -3.00
C LEU A 14 15.70 -10.38 -1.85
N ILE A 15 15.84 -9.06 -1.92
CA ILE A 15 16.29 -8.24 -0.81
C ILE A 15 15.08 -7.41 -0.38
N LEU A 16 14.69 -7.54 0.89
CA LEU A 16 13.69 -6.68 1.52
C LEU A 16 14.41 -5.63 2.35
N GLU A 17 13.93 -4.40 2.27
CA GLU A 17 14.32 -3.33 3.18
C GLU A 17 13.23 -3.15 4.22
N ASP A 18 13.61 -3.18 5.50
CA ASP A 18 12.74 -2.96 6.65
C ASP A 18 13.46 -2.06 7.65
N GLU A 19 12.89 -0.91 7.99
CA GLU A 19 13.48 0.10 8.88
C GLU A 19 14.96 0.45 8.55
N GLY A 20 15.30 0.54 7.26
CA GLY A 20 16.66 0.82 6.79
C GLY A 20 17.65 -0.35 6.93
N LYS A 21 17.17 -1.57 7.21
CA LYS A 21 17.97 -2.80 7.25
C LYS A 21 17.61 -3.70 6.08
N HIS A 22 18.61 -4.37 5.53
CA HIS A 22 18.41 -5.31 4.43
C HIS A 22 18.29 -6.74 4.95
N HIS A 23 17.35 -7.47 4.35
CA HIS A 23 17.05 -8.87 4.63
C HIS A 23 17.07 -9.67 3.33
N GLU A 24 17.90 -10.71 3.29
CA GLU A 24 17.90 -11.66 2.18
C GLU A 24 16.75 -12.65 2.35
N VAL A 25 15.91 -12.79 1.33
CA VAL A 25 14.81 -13.75 1.32
C VAL A 25 14.94 -14.66 0.10
N THR A 26 14.92 -15.97 0.33
CA THR A 26 14.92 -16.99 -0.73
C THR A 26 13.55 -17.68 -0.75
N LEU A 27 12.80 -17.45 -1.84
CA LEU A 27 11.52 -18.07 -2.12
C LEU A 27 11.69 -19.30 -3.01
N TRP A 28 10.96 -20.37 -2.72
CA TRP A 28 11.03 -21.65 -3.42
C TRP A 28 9.64 -22.06 -3.92
N ARG A 29 9.60 -22.81 -5.02
CA ARG A 29 8.38 -23.44 -5.55
C ARG A 29 7.27 -22.40 -5.81
N GLU A 30 6.07 -22.62 -5.28
CA GLU A 30 4.89 -21.77 -5.49
C GLU A 30 5.16 -20.33 -5.06
N ALA A 31 5.84 -20.13 -3.92
CA ALA A 31 6.20 -18.80 -3.43
C ALA A 31 7.14 -18.03 -4.38
N ALA A 32 7.98 -18.74 -5.15
CA ALA A 32 8.89 -18.11 -6.11
C ALA A 32 8.17 -17.60 -7.38
N LEU A 33 6.97 -18.12 -7.65
CA LEU A 33 6.15 -17.79 -8.83
C LEU A 33 5.21 -16.61 -8.59
N GLU A 34 5.09 -16.14 -7.35
CA GLU A 34 4.24 -15.00 -7.00
C GLU A 34 4.68 -13.70 -7.71
N GLU A 35 3.70 -12.92 -8.17
CA GLU A 35 3.93 -11.63 -8.81
C GLU A 35 4.32 -10.57 -7.78
N LEU A 36 5.61 -10.22 -7.77
CA LEU A 36 6.21 -9.20 -6.92
C LEU A 36 6.91 -8.16 -7.78
N ALA A 37 6.59 -6.90 -7.58
CA ALA A 37 7.27 -5.77 -8.19
C ALA A 37 8.32 -5.18 -7.24
N LEU A 38 9.37 -4.56 -7.80
CA LEU A 38 10.31 -3.77 -7.02
C LEU A 38 9.58 -2.58 -6.38
N SER A 39 10.01 -2.19 -5.18
CA SER A 39 9.41 -1.09 -4.40
C SER A 39 7.95 -1.31 -4.00
N GLN A 40 7.43 -2.53 -4.12
CA GLN A 40 6.08 -2.87 -3.68
C GLN A 40 6.12 -3.40 -2.24
N LEU A 41 5.37 -2.77 -1.35
CA LEU A 41 5.16 -3.29 -0.01
C LEU A 41 4.53 -4.69 -0.08
N THR A 42 5.13 -5.65 0.63
CA THR A 42 4.73 -7.05 0.60
C THR A 42 4.90 -7.65 1.99
N GLU A 43 3.85 -8.29 2.49
CA GLU A 43 3.89 -9.05 3.72
C GLU A 43 4.23 -10.52 3.40
N ILE A 44 5.36 -11.01 3.94
CA ILE A 44 5.77 -12.41 3.80
C ILE A 44 5.80 -13.05 5.18
N THR A 45 5.01 -14.10 5.39
CA THR A 45 4.89 -14.76 6.69
C THR A 45 5.40 -16.21 6.66
N HIS A 46 5.60 -16.79 7.84
CA HIS A 46 6.06 -18.18 8.02
C HIS A 46 7.39 -18.47 7.31
N LEU A 47 8.33 -17.53 7.42
CA LEU A 47 9.70 -17.67 6.94
C LEU A 47 10.57 -18.37 7.99
N LYS A 48 11.51 -19.19 7.52
CA LYS A 48 12.52 -19.81 8.38
C LYS A 48 13.80 -18.98 8.35
N ILE A 49 14.27 -18.55 9.51
CA ILE A 49 15.58 -17.91 9.65
C ILE A 49 16.66 -18.96 9.37
N VAL A 50 17.55 -18.65 8.44
CA VAL A 50 18.79 -19.39 8.24
C VAL A 50 19.87 -18.60 8.94
N SER A 51 20.49 -19.20 9.96
CA SER A 51 21.43 -18.47 10.81
C SER A 51 22.57 -17.88 10.00
N THR A 52 22.87 -16.62 10.27
CA THR A 52 24.00 -15.90 9.72
C THR A 52 24.80 -15.32 10.87
N LYS A 53 26.13 -15.47 10.78
CA LYS A 53 27.09 -15.00 11.81
C LYS A 53 27.27 -13.47 11.80
N ARG A 54 26.52 -12.73 10.99
CA ARG A 54 26.59 -11.28 10.78
C ARG A 54 25.18 -10.71 10.73
N GLN A 55 25.05 -9.41 11.05
CA GLN A 55 23.79 -8.68 11.30
C GLN A 55 22.73 -8.73 10.18
N GLU A 56 23.03 -9.33 9.04
CA GLU A 56 22.13 -9.57 7.92
C GLU A 56 21.37 -10.89 8.16
N ARG A 57 20.05 -10.81 8.35
CA ARG A 57 19.22 -12.01 8.52
C ARG A 57 18.84 -12.57 7.14
N LYS A 58 19.16 -13.85 6.92
CA LYS A 58 18.71 -14.60 5.75
C LYS A 58 17.48 -15.44 6.10
N PHE A 59 16.49 -15.39 5.23
CA PHE A 59 15.22 -16.10 5.39
C PHE A 59 14.98 -17.01 4.20
N ASN A 60 14.50 -18.23 4.49
CA ASN A 60 14.02 -19.14 3.46
C ASN A 60 12.51 -19.34 3.60
N SER A 61 11.82 -19.40 2.46
CA SER A 61 10.42 -19.84 2.44
C SER A 61 10.28 -21.27 2.93
N THR A 62 9.18 -21.54 3.61
CA THR A 62 8.73 -22.87 4.01
C THR A 62 7.53 -23.27 3.17
N VAL A 63 7.06 -24.51 3.33
CA VAL A 63 5.81 -24.98 2.70
C VAL A 63 4.56 -24.24 3.20
N HIS A 64 4.68 -23.48 4.30
CA HIS A 64 3.61 -22.67 4.88
C HIS A 64 3.79 -21.18 4.61
N THR A 65 4.82 -20.79 3.84
CA THR A 65 5.04 -19.38 3.51
C THR A 65 3.85 -18.84 2.73
N THR A 66 3.32 -17.72 3.20
CA THR A 66 2.29 -16.98 2.48
C THR A 66 2.84 -15.61 2.13
N LEU A 67 2.57 -15.18 0.91
CA LEU A 67 2.85 -13.84 0.43
C LEU A 67 1.51 -13.15 0.30
N LYS A 68 1.34 -12.08 1.06
CA LYS A 68 0.19 -11.20 0.93
C LYS A 68 0.71 -9.87 0.45
N LYS A 69 0.08 -9.36 -0.61
CA LYS A 69 0.11 -7.92 -0.83
C LYS A 69 -0.68 -7.35 0.36
N PRO A 70 -0.12 -6.43 1.17
CA PRO A 70 -0.89 -5.83 2.24
C PRO A 70 -2.23 -5.40 1.64
N GLU A 71 -3.33 -5.78 2.28
CA GLU A 71 -4.65 -5.43 1.77
C GLU A 71 -4.63 -3.93 1.51
N LYS A 72 -4.81 -3.55 0.25
CA LYS A 72 -5.13 -2.17 -0.05
C LYS A 72 -6.33 -1.83 0.83
N LYS A 73 -6.34 -0.61 1.34
CA LYS A 73 -7.51 0.14 1.83
C LYS A 73 -7.73 0.07 3.35
N ASN A 74 -7.12 1.02 4.06
CA ASN A 74 -7.92 1.75 5.04
C ASN A 74 -8.88 2.65 4.23
N ARG A 75 -10.06 2.11 3.88
CA ARG A 75 -11.17 2.91 3.36
C ARG A 75 -11.79 3.62 4.56
N CYS A 76 -11.38 4.85 4.81
CA CYS A 76 -12.07 5.69 5.79
C CYS A 76 -13.09 6.55 5.03
N GLY A 77 -14.37 6.36 5.34
CA GLY A 77 -15.42 7.28 4.91
C GLY A 77 -15.33 8.51 5.80
N ILE A 78 -14.65 9.55 5.33
CA ILE A 78 -14.44 10.78 6.09
C ILE A 78 -15.50 11.78 5.68
N GLU A 79 -16.25 12.30 6.66
CA GLU A 79 -17.17 13.39 6.46
C GLU A 79 -16.40 14.71 6.32
N VAL A 80 -16.59 15.37 5.19
CA VAL A 80 -16.00 16.65 4.87
C VAL A 80 -17.05 17.72 5.06
N VAL A 81 -16.74 18.68 5.93
CA VAL A 81 -17.62 19.80 6.31
C VAL A 81 -17.15 21.13 5.69
N GLY A 82 -15.97 21.17 5.08
CA GLY A 82 -15.45 22.34 4.38
C GLY A 82 -14.50 21.97 3.24
N VAL A 83 -14.49 22.78 2.18
CA VAL A 83 -13.55 22.65 1.06
C VAL A 83 -12.97 24.00 0.72
N SER A 84 -11.67 24.05 0.45
CA SER A 84 -10.98 25.25 -0.06
C SER A 84 -10.03 24.89 -1.19
N ALA A 85 -9.91 25.79 -2.17
CA ALA A 85 -8.99 25.65 -3.28
C ALA A 85 -7.65 26.33 -2.94
N GLY A 86 -6.57 25.54 -2.98
CA GLY A 86 -5.20 26.04 -2.99
C GLY A 86 -4.68 26.18 -4.42
N SER A 87 -3.43 26.66 -4.56
CA SER A 87 -2.80 26.88 -5.86
C SER A 87 -2.54 25.59 -6.65
N ASN A 88 -2.28 24.47 -5.97
CA ASN A 88 -2.09 23.13 -6.58
C ASN A 88 -2.60 21.99 -5.69
N THR A 89 -3.41 22.34 -4.69
CA THR A 89 -3.93 21.42 -3.67
C THR A 89 -5.38 21.78 -3.40
N THR A 90 -6.17 20.78 -3.05
CA THR A 90 -7.50 20.95 -2.47
C THR A 90 -7.42 20.69 -0.98
N LEU A 91 -7.93 21.61 -0.17
CA LEU A 91 -8.03 21.47 1.27
C LEU A 91 -9.41 20.95 1.62
N LEU A 92 -9.49 19.85 2.35
CA LEU A 92 -10.72 19.28 2.88
C LEU A 92 -10.70 19.42 4.40
N LEU A 93 -11.73 20.01 4.98
CA LEU A 93 -11.93 20.10 6.42
C LEU A 93 -12.85 18.97 6.87
N THR A 94 -12.38 18.14 7.79
CA THR A 94 -13.14 17.02 8.35
C THR A 94 -14.10 17.47 9.46
N GLU A 95 -15.05 16.61 9.84
CA GLU A 95 -15.94 16.85 10.99
C GLU A 95 -15.18 17.14 12.30
N ASP A 96 -14.00 16.53 12.47
CA ASP A 96 -13.12 16.70 13.63
C ASP A 96 -12.30 18.00 13.58
N MET A 97 -12.58 18.89 12.61
CA MET A 97 -11.84 20.12 12.36
C MET A 97 -10.37 19.88 11.96
N GLU A 98 -10.06 18.72 11.39
CA GLU A 98 -8.75 18.43 10.84
C GLU A 98 -8.68 18.82 9.36
N GLU A 99 -7.54 19.39 8.95
CA GLU A 99 -7.31 19.78 7.57
C GLU A 99 -6.56 18.68 6.81
N LEU A 100 -7.17 18.17 5.75
CA LEU A 100 -6.58 17.24 4.80
C LEU A 100 -6.15 18.00 3.55
N ILE A 101 -4.84 18.04 3.32
CA ILE A 101 -4.25 18.68 2.14
C ILE A 101 -4.10 17.63 1.04
N VAL A 102 -4.87 17.79 -0.04
CA VAL A 102 -4.92 16.83 -1.15
C VAL A 102 -4.29 17.45 -2.40
N PRO A 103 -3.15 16.94 -2.89
CA PRO A 103 -2.57 17.39 -4.13
C PRO A 103 -3.46 17.13 -5.36
N HIS A 104 -3.49 18.04 -6.34
CA HIS A 104 -4.32 17.88 -7.55
C HIS A 104 -3.94 16.68 -8.43
N ASN A 105 -2.70 16.20 -8.33
CA ASN A 105 -2.28 14.97 -9.00
C ASN A 105 -2.87 13.71 -8.34
N VAL A 106 -3.36 13.80 -7.11
CA VAL A 106 -4.01 12.72 -6.38
C VAL A 106 -5.53 12.78 -6.56
N TRP A 107 -6.10 13.97 -6.44
CA TRP A 107 -7.53 14.21 -6.67
C TRP A 107 -7.79 15.69 -6.94
N SER A 108 -8.61 15.99 -7.95
CA SER A 108 -9.00 17.34 -8.34
C SER A 108 -10.52 17.42 -8.45
N GLY A 109 -11.19 17.78 -7.35
CA GLY A 109 -12.62 18.04 -7.37
C GLY A 109 -12.93 19.50 -7.70
N ASP A 110 -14.06 19.75 -8.37
CA ASP A 110 -14.56 21.10 -8.61
C ASP A 110 -15.06 21.70 -7.29
N THR A 111 -14.27 22.60 -6.70
CA THR A 111 -14.56 23.21 -5.40
C THR A 111 -15.94 23.86 -5.33
N GLU A 112 -16.42 24.49 -6.40
CA GLU A 112 -17.74 25.13 -6.41
C GLU A 112 -18.88 24.11 -6.35
N LYS A 113 -18.71 22.95 -6.98
CA LYS A 113 -19.67 21.84 -6.89
C LYS A 113 -19.62 21.20 -5.51
N LEU A 114 -18.42 20.93 -5.00
CA LEU A 114 -18.24 20.31 -3.70
C LEU A 114 -18.87 21.13 -2.57
N ILE A 115 -18.68 22.47 -2.59
CA ILE A 115 -19.25 23.38 -1.60
C ILE A 115 -20.79 23.29 -1.57
N LYS A 116 -21.46 23.13 -2.72
CA LYS A 116 -22.93 23.01 -2.80
C LYS A 116 -23.46 21.73 -2.15
N HIS A 117 -22.62 20.71 -2.00
CA HIS A 117 -22.98 19.42 -1.45
C HIS A 117 -22.37 19.17 -0.06
N LEU A 118 -21.87 20.21 0.61
CA LEU A 118 -21.40 20.08 1.98
C LEU A 118 -22.59 19.86 2.95
N PRO A 119 -22.44 19.00 3.98
CA PRO A 119 -21.33 18.05 4.16
C PRO A 119 -21.45 16.82 3.25
N PHE A 120 -20.33 16.22 2.86
CA PHE A 120 -20.31 14.99 2.07
C PHE A 120 -19.26 13.99 2.57
N ILE A 121 -19.47 12.71 2.28
CA ILE A 121 -18.53 11.65 2.65
C ILE A 121 -17.63 11.33 1.45
N VAL A 122 -16.31 11.35 1.68
CA VAL A 122 -15.30 10.84 0.74
C VAL A 122 -14.67 9.58 1.28
N ASN A 123 -14.37 8.65 0.36
CA ASN A 123 -13.53 7.51 0.71
C ASN A 123 -12.09 7.86 0.37
N ILE A 124 -11.27 8.02 1.41
CA ILE A 124 -9.84 8.33 1.27
C ILE A 124 -9.05 7.04 1.42
N PHE A 125 -8.07 6.87 0.54
CA PHE A 125 -7.12 5.75 0.59
C PHE A 125 -5.76 6.25 1.05
N TYR A 126 -5.34 5.78 2.23
CA TYR A 126 -4.03 6.08 2.80
C TYR A 126 -3.01 4.97 2.53
N GLU A 127 -1.76 5.36 2.34
CA GLU A 127 -0.58 4.50 2.35
C GLU A 127 0.49 5.19 3.21
N GLU A 128 0.94 4.55 4.29
CA GLU A 128 1.98 5.08 5.20
C GLU A 128 1.69 6.52 5.73
N GLY A 129 0.41 6.89 5.89
CA GLY A 129 0.00 8.22 6.34
C GLY A 129 -0.11 9.28 5.22
N VAL A 130 0.13 8.89 3.96
CA VAL A 130 -0.01 9.75 2.78
C VAL A 130 -1.31 9.40 2.04
N ILE A 131 -1.99 10.43 1.52
CA ILE A 131 -3.21 10.27 0.72
C ILE A 131 -2.82 9.80 -0.70
N CYS A 132 -3.22 8.59 -1.08
CA CYS A 132 -2.90 8.00 -2.37
C CYS A 132 -4.00 8.16 -3.42
N SER A 133 -5.26 8.19 -2.99
CA SER A 133 -6.39 8.49 -3.87
C SER A 133 -7.63 8.84 -3.05
N ILE A 134 -8.56 9.55 -3.69
CA ILE A 134 -9.89 9.84 -3.15
C ILE A 134 -10.91 9.38 -4.17
N GLU A 135 -11.85 8.54 -3.72
CA GLU A 135 -13.04 8.23 -4.50
C GLU A 135 -14.03 9.38 -4.36
N SER A 136 -14.34 10.03 -5.50
CA SER A 136 -15.27 11.14 -5.56
C SER A 136 -16.63 10.76 -4.96
N PRO A 137 -17.28 11.67 -4.21
CA PRO A 137 -18.60 11.39 -3.68
C PRO A 137 -19.57 11.15 -4.83
N ALA A 138 -20.42 10.13 -4.69
CA ALA A 138 -21.54 9.94 -5.58
C ALA A 138 -22.59 11.02 -5.27
N PHE A 139 -22.41 12.21 -5.84
CA PHE A 139 -23.45 13.23 -5.83
C PHE A 139 -24.53 12.76 -6.79
N ALA A 140 -25.72 12.45 -6.27
CA ALA A 140 -26.87 12.25 -7.13
C ALA A 140 -27.08 13.56 -7.90
N GLU A 141 -27.01 13.51 -9.24
CA GLU A 141 -27.41 14.63 -10.08
C GLU A 141 -28.86 14.99 -9.74
N ALA A 142 -29.06 16.19 -9.18
CA ALA A 142 -30.37 16.77 -8.90
C ALA A 142 -30.84 17.62 -10.07
#